data_AF-A0A968Y7X7-F1
#
_entry.id   AF-A0A968Y7X7-F1
#
_cell.length_a   1.000
_cell.length_b   1.000
_cell.length_c   1.000
_cell.angle_alpha   90.00
_cell.angle_beta   90.00
_cell.angle_gamma   90.00
#
_symmetry.space_group_name_H-M   'P 1'
#
loop_
_entity.id
_entity.type
_entity.pdbx_description
1 polymer ?
#
loop_
_entity_poly.entity_id
_entity_poly.type
_entity_poly.pdbx_seq_one_letter_code
_entity_poly.pdbx_strand_id
1 'polypeptide(L)'
;MNLSTETIEMQKAIKGLNQAASSKNGDIILLFDGLDHLNNVQVFSQIVTTDVQQLSAAGIGVVLVGPLLVAYSQYRDIIEPAVNYTSYQSCFDLENDPEARTFFEKVLSVRSPKAGLRPSLENFLEEPAIESLVNYSGGVLRDLINLAQSSIEEAYISDEESLKSEHVEIAANSLGRAKMLSISDQDLDVLKKVAETGNFIPRTDVEIRLLMTGRILEYQYPRRRFAVHPTILLLMQELCHPM
;
A
#
# COMPACT_ATOMS: atom_id res chain seq x y z
N MET A 1 -7.21 -25.98 -27.96
CA MET A 1 -5.81 -25.93 -28.41
C MET A 1 -5.08 -27.12 -27.81
N ASN A 2 -4.42 -27.95 -28.62
CA ASN A 2 -3.61 -29.06 -28.09
C ASN A 2 -2.36 -28.47 -27.41
N LEU A 3 -2.18 -28.78 -26.13
CA LEU A 3 -0.97 -28.44 -25.39
C LEU A 3 0.24 -29.13 -26.05
N SER A 4 1.38 -28.43 -26.11
CA SER A 4 2.60 -29.03 -26.61
C SER A 4 3.04 -30.20 -25.73
N THR A 5 3.75 -31.17 -26.30
CA THR A 5 4.25 -32.36 -25.57
C THR A 5 5.10 -31.97 -24.35
N GLU A 6 5.88 -30.90 -24.47
CA GLU A 6 6.73 -30.34 -23.42
C GLU A 6 5.88 -29.81 -22.23
N THR A 7 4.76 -29.14 -22.52
CA THR A 7 3.83 -28.66 -21.48
C THR A 7 3.19 -29.81 -20.71
N ILE A 8 2.89 -30.92 -21.37
CA ILE A 8 2.31 -32.12 -20.74
C ILE A 8 3.33 -32.79 -19.80
N GLU A 9 4.59 -32.88 -20.22
CA GLU A 9 5.66 -33.43 -19.38
C GLU A 9 5.92 -32.57 -18.15
N MET A 10 5.95 -31.24 -18.33
CA MET A 10 6.12 -30.29 -17.22
C MET A 10 4.98 -30.39 -16.21
N GLN A 11 3.72 -30.49 -16.66
CA GLN A 11 2.57 -30.69 -15.76
C GLN A 11 2.66 -32.01 -14.98
N LYS A 12 3.11 -33.10 -15.63
CA LYS A 12 3.32 -34.38 -14.94
C LYS A 12 4.42 -34.29 -13.88
N ALA A 13 5.53 -33.61 -14.21
CA ALA A 13 6.63 -33.40 -13.27
C ALA A 13 6.18 -32.59 -12.05
N ILE A 14 5.48 -31.48 -12.27
CA ILE A 14 4.95 -30.62 -11.19
C ILE A 14 3.96 -31.39 -10.31
N LYS A 15 3.05 -32.16 -10.91
CA LYS A 15 2.09 -32.98 -10.16
C LYS A 15 2.80 -34.06 -9.32
N GLY A 16 3.81 -34.71 -9.88
CA GLY A 16 4.61 -35.70 -9.16
C GLY A 16 5.35 -35.10 -7.96
N LEU A 17 5.91 -33.90 -8.14
CA LEU A 17 6.57 -33.15 -7.07
C LEU A 17 5.58 -32.78 -5.95
N ASN A 18 4.39 -32.29 -6.31
CA ASN A 18 3.36 -31.96 -5.33
C ASN A 18 2.89 -33.21 -4.56
N GLN A 19 2.63 -34.32 -5.24
CA GLN A 19 2.23 -35.58 -4.57
C GLN A 19 3.32 -36.09 -3.61
N ALA A 20 4.59 -36.02 -4.00
CA ALA A 20 5.70 -36.40 -3.14
C ALA A 20 5.78 -35.49 -1.91
N ALA A 21 5.61 -34.17 -2.08
CA ALA A 21 5.63 -33.20 -1.00
C ALA A 21 4.42 -33.32 -0.06
N SER A 22 3.19 -33.36 -0.58
CA SER A 22 1.96 -33.47 0.22
C SER A 22 1.94 -34.70 1.12
N SER A 23 2.56 -35.81 0.70
CA SER A 23 2.66 -37.03 1.51
C SER A 23 3.53 -36.90 2.77
N LYS A 24 4.40 -35.89 2.84
CA LYS A 24 5.38 -35.72 3.94
C LYS A 24 5.30 -34.36 4.64
N ASN A 25 4.97 -33.31 3.90
CA ASN A 25 5.18 -31.92 4.31
C ASN A 25 3.91 -31.04 4.17
N GLY A 26 2.80 -31.59 3.67
CA GLY A 26 1.58 -30.84 3.39
C GLY A 26 1.58 -30.18 2.01
N ASP A 27 0.54 -29.42 1.71
CA ASP A 27 0.30 -28.85 0.39
C ASP A 27 1.31 -27.75 0.02
N ILE A 28 1.70 -27.72 -1.25
CA ILE A 28 2.57 -26.67 -1.79
C ILE A 28 1.75 -25.43 -2.13
N ILE A 29 2.16 -24.29 -1.60
CA ILE A 29 1.63 -22.97 -1.94
C ILE A 29 2.76 -22.11 -2.52
N LEU A 30 2.50 -21.50 -3.68
CA LEU A 30 3.39 -20.53 -4.30
C LEU A 30 2.85 -19.11 -4.07
N LEU A 31 3.67 -18.25 -3.49
CA LEU A 31 3.38 -16.82 -3.34
C LEU A 31 4.19 -16.04 -4.38
N PHE A 32 3.49 -15.34 -5.26
CA PHE A 32 4.10 -14.42 -6.21
C PHE A 32 3.81 -12.99 -5.77
N ASP A 33 4.83 -12.35 -5.20
CA ASP A 33 4.81 -10.95 -4.80
C ASP A 33 5.43 -10.05 -5.89
N GLY A 34 5.06 -8.78 -5.92
CA GLY A 34 5.63 -7.79 -6.84
C GLY A 34 5.10 -7.84 -8.28
N LEU A 35 3.95 -8.47 -8.53
CA LEU A 35 3.35 -8.48 -9.87
C LEU A 35 2.73 -7.13 -10.25
N ASP A 36 2.67 -6.18 -9.32
CA ASP A 36 2.34 -4.77 -9.57
C ASP A 36 3.38 -4.04 -10.44
N HIS A 37 4.61 -4.57 -10.53
CA HIS A 37 5.61 -4.11 -11.51
C HIS A 37 5.23 -4.43 -12.96
N LEU A 38 4.24 -5.31 -13.19
CA LEU A 38 3.69 -5.53 -14.51
C LEU A 38 2.84 -4.33 -14.91
N ASN A 39 3.44 -3.40 -15.65
CA ASN A 39 2.76 -2.23 -16.22
C ASN A 39 1.68 -2.58 -17.27
N ASN A 40 1.43 -3.86 -17.51
CA ASN A 40 0.46 -4.34 -18.49
C ASN A 40 -0.55 -5.31 -17.84
N VAL A 41 -1.77 -4.82 -17.61
CA VAL A 41 -2.86 -5.59 -16.99
C VAL A 41 -3.29 -6.78 -17.84
N GLN A 42 -3.13 -6.71 -19.17
CA GLN A 42 -3.44 -7.83 -20.05
C GLN A 42 -2.50 -9.01 -19.79
N VAL A 43 -1.21 -8.74 -19.58
CA VAL A 43 -0.22 -9.78 -19.24
C VAL A 43 -0.56 -10.39 -17.89
N PHE A 44 -0.88 -9.56 -16.89
CA PHE A 44 -1.33 -10.06 -15.58
C PHE A 44 -2.59 -10.94 -15.71
N SER A 45 -3.59 -10.51 -16.50
CA SER A 45 -4.79 -11.29 -16.77
C SER A 45 -4.49 -12.64 -17.43
N GLN A 46 -3.52 -12.71 -18.34
CA GLN A 46 -3.08 -13.96 -18.97
C GLN A 46 -2.42 -14.91 -17.96
N ILE A 47 -1.55 -14.39 -17.08
CA ILE A 47 -0.92 -15.17 -16.01
C ILE A 47 -2.01 -15.81 -15.13
N VAL A 48 -3.00 -15.03 -14.71
CA VAL A 48 -4.11 -15.52 -13.87
C VAL A 48 -4.95 -16.58 -14.59
N THR A 49 -5.34 -16.30 -15.84
CA THR A 49 -6.28 -17.16 -16.57
C THR A 49 -5.64 -18.41 -17.18
N THR A 50 -4.31 -18.44 -17.31
CA THR A 50 -3.58 -19.55 -17.92
C THR A 50 -2.69 -20.25 -16.90
N ASP A 51 -1.70 -19.55 -16.35
CA ASP A 51 -0.62 -20.19 -15.58
C ASP A 51 -1.12 -20.62 -14.20
N VAL A 52 -1.87 -19.76 -13.50
CA VAL A 52 -2.46 -20.09 -12.20
C VAL A 52 -3.43 -21.25 -12.31
N GLN A 53 -4.24 -21.28 -13.38
CA GLN A 53 -5.17 -22.39 -13.63
C GLN A 53 -4.44 -23.72 -13.83
N GLN A 54 -3.30 -23.72 -14.54
CA GLN A 54 -2.48 -24.92 -14.71
C GLN A 54 -1.83 -25.38 -13.40
N LEU A 55 -1.31 -24.45 -12.60
CA LEU A 55 -0.73 -24.76 -11.28
C LEU A 55 -1.79 -25.33 -10.33
N SER A 56 -2.98 -24.71 -10.30
CA SER A 56 -4.12 -25.19 -9.50
C SER A 56 -4.57 -26.58 -9.95
N ALA A 57 -4.63 -26.85 -11.27
CA ALA A 57 -4.95 -28.18 -11.80
C ALA A 57 -3.90 -29.25 -11.42
N ALA A 58 -2.65 -28.85 -11.15
CA ALA A 58 -1.60 -29.72 -10.61
C ALA A 58 -1.67 -29.90 -9.08
N GLY A 59 -2.64 -29.28 -8.42
CA GLY A 59 -2.86 -29.32 -6.98
C GLY A 59 -1.99 -28.35 -6.18
N ILE A 60 -1.39 -27.35 -6.83
CA ILE A 60 -0.57 -26.33 -6.15
C ILE A 60 -1.45 -25.12 -5.84
N GLY A 61 -1.43 -24.68 -4.57
CA GLY A 61 -2.05 -23.42 -4.16
C GLY A 61 -1.25 -22.24 -4.69
N VAL A 62 -1.91 -21.16 -5.09
CA VAL A 62 -1.25 -19.96 -5.60
C VAL A 62 -1.84 -18.73 -4.93
N VAL A 63 -0.96 -17.85 -4.43
CA VAL A 63 -1.29 -16.52 -3.93
C VAL A 63 -0.56 -15.50 -4.81
N LEU A 64 -1.31 -14.55 -5.36
CA LEU A 64 -0.78 -13.48 -6.19
C LEU A 64 -0.96 -12.13 -5.49
N VAL A 65 0.09 -11.34 -5.45
CA VAL A 65 0.03 -9.91 -5.10
C VAL A 65 0.19 -9.12 -6.39
N GLY A 66 -0.91 -8.54 -6.85
CA GLY A 66 -1.02 -7.93 -8.18
C GLY A 66 -1.20 -6.41 -8.17
N PRO A 67 -1.19 -5.78 -9.36
CA PRO A 67 -1.35 -4.34 -9.48
C PRO A 67 -2.75 -3.91 -9.05
N LEU A 68 -2.80 -2.84 -8.27
CA LEU A 68 -4.04 -2.17 -7.88
C LEU A 68 -4.92 -1.81 -9.10
N LEU A 69 -4.29 -1.55 -10.25
CA LEU A 69 -4.97 -1.25 -11.52
C LEU A 69 -5.97 -2.32 -11.94
N VAL A 70 -5.78 -3.59 -11.55
CA VAL A 70 -6.72 -4.68 -11.83
C VAL A 70 -8.11 -4.33 -11.31
N ALA A 71 -8.21 -3.79 -10.10
CA ALA A 71 -9.48 -3.42 -9.45
C ALA A 71 -10.24 -2.31 -10.19
N TYR A 72 -9.57 -1.57 -11.07
CA TYR A 72 -10.10 -0.41 -11.80
C TYR A 72 -10.16 -0.62 -13.31
N SER A 73 -9.73 -1.79 -13.78
CA SER A 73 -9.67 -2.11 -15.20
C SER A 73 -10.85 -2.98 -15.63
N GLN A 74 -11.10 -3.01 -16.94
CA GLN A 74 -12.02 -3.97 -17.57
C GLN A 74 -11.63 -5.45 -17.35
N TYR A 75 -10.39 -5.74 -16.95
CA TYR A 75 -9.93 -7.11 -16.71
C TYR A 75 -10.40 -7.67 -15.38
N ARG A 76 -10.95 -6.85 -14.48
CA ARG A 76 -11.52 -7.31 -13.20
C ARG A 76 -12.55 -8.41 -13.40
N ASP A 77 -13.46 -8.23 -14.34
CA ASP A 77 -14.54 -9.18 -14.63
C ASP A 77 -14.04 -10.50 -15.24
N ILE A 78 -12.78 -10.54 -15.70
CA ILE A 78 -12.11 -11.74 -16.22
C ILE A 78 -11.30 -12.42 -15.11
N ILE A 79 -10.62 -11.62 -14.27
CA ILE A 79 -9.70 -12.10 -13.24
C ILE A 79 -10.45 -12.62 -12.03
N GLU A 80 -11.47 -11.91 -11.54
CA GLU A 80 -12.19 -12.31 -10.31
C GLU A 80 -12.83 -13.70 -10.41
N PRO A 81 -13.48 -14.10 -11.52
CA PRO A 81 -14.01 -15.46 -11.67
C PRO A 81 -12.93 -16.52 -11.84
N ALA A 82 -11.71 -16.14 -12.23
CA ALA A 82 -10.59 -17.05 -12.48
C ALA A 82 -9.79 -17.38 -11.21
N VAL A 83 -10.15 -16.83 -10.05
CA VAL A 83 -9.51 -17.12 -8.76
C VAL A 83 -10.55 -17.52 -7.73
N ASN A 84 -10.14 -18.29 -6.71
CA ASN A 84 -11.06 -18.72 -5.67
C ASN A 84 -11.41 -17.59 -4.69
N TYR A 85 -10.51 -16.64 -4.52
CA TYR A 85 -10.66 -15.52 -3.61
C TYR A 85 -9.88 -14.32 -4.11
N THR A 86 -10.47 -13.13 -4.00
CA THR A 86 -9.80 -11.86 -4.25
C THR A 86 -9.88 -11.02 -2.98
N SER A 87 -8.74 -10.50 -2.55
CA SER A 87 -8.67 -9.54 -1.45
C SER A 87 -8.18 -8.20 -1.98
N TYR A 88 -8.87 -7.15 -1.58
CA TYR A 88 -8.48 -5.78 -1.85
C TYR A 88 -8.10 -5.12 -0.53
N GLN A 89 -6.86 -4.63 -0.43
CA GLN A 89 -6.38 -3.96 0.77
C GLN A 89 -6.35 -2.44 0.54
N SER A 90 -7.33 -1.72 1.08
CA SER A 90 -7.33 -0.24 1.07
C SER A 90 -6.39 0.33 2.13
N CYS A 91 -6.22 1.65 2.11
CA CYS A 91 -5.62 2.37 3.23
C CYS A 91 -6.53 2.27 4.46
N PHE A 92 -5.93 2.44 5.64
CA PHE A 92 -6.65 2.47 6.91
C PHE A 92 -7.32 3.82 7.10
N ASP A 93 -8.62 3.86 7.39
CA ASP A 93 -9.34 5.11 7.53
C ASP A 93 -9.13 5.72 8.92
N LEU A 94 -8.10 6.55 9.08
CA LEU A 94 -7.77 7.17 10.38
C LEU A 94 -8.84 8.15 10.90
N GLU A 95 -9.77 8.59 10.05
CA GLU A 95 -10.82 9.55 10.42
C GLU A 95 -12.10 8.85 10.87
N ASN A 96 -12.49 7.78 10.18
CA ASN A 96 -13.77 7.12 10.41
C ASN A 96 -13.64 5.74 11.07
N ASP A 97 -12.46 5.13 11.09
CA ASP A 97 -12.20 3.85 11.76
C ASP A 97 -11.42 4.07 13.08
N PRO A 98 -12.08 3.97 14.24
CA PRO A 98 -11.41 4.15 15.53
C PRO A 98 -10.37 3.04 15.82
N GLU A 99 -10.50 1.86 15.23
CA GLU A 99 -9.53 0.77 15.39
C GLU A 99 -8.26 1.02 14.57
N ALA A 100 -8.38 1.69 13.41
CA ALA A 100 -7.26 2.04 12.55
C ALA A 100 -6.23 2.92 13.28
N ARG A 101 -6.67 3.98 13.95
CA ARG A 101 -5.78 4.86 14.72
C ARG A 101 -5.07 4.08 15.83
N THR A 102 -5.82 3.32 16.60
CA THR A 102 -5.29 2.48 17.69
C THR A 102 -4.24 1.49 17.17
N PHE A 103 -4.47 0.90 15.98
CA PHE A 103 -3.52 0.01 15.34
C PHE A 103 -2.21 0.72 14.98
N PHE A 104 -2.27 1.92 14.40
CA PHE A 104 -1.07 2.69 14.02
C PHE A 104 -0.26 3.14 15.23
N GLU A 105 -0.91 3.63 16.29
CA GLU A 105 -0.26 3.96 17.57
C GLU A 105 0.43 2.73 18.17
N LYS A 106 -0.23 1.55 18.10
CA LYS A 106 0.35 0.29 18.57
C LYS A 106 1.59 -0.10 17.77
N VAL A 107 1.60 0.09 16.44
CA VAL A 107 2.79 -0.17 15.60
C VAL A 107 3.99 0.64 16.09
N LEU A 108 3.80 1.93 16.38
CA LEU A 108 4.86 2.79 16.91
C LEU A 108 5.31 2.35 18.32
N SER A 109 4.37 1.94 19.17
CA SER A 109 4.65 1.52 20.56
C SER A 109 5.58 0.31 20.68
N VAL A 110 5.64 -0.55 19.65
CA VAL A 110 6.56 -1.71 19.62
C VAL A 110 8.03 -1.25 19.64
N ARG A 111 8.32 -0.07 19.07
CA ARG A 111 9.67 0.48 18.95
C ARG A 111 10.02 1.48 20.05
N SER A 112 9.01 1.99 20.76
CA SER A 112 9.14 2.86 21.93
C SER A 112 8.41 2.21 23.12
N PRO A 113 8.96 1.11 23.69
CA PRO A 113 8.28 0.40 24.76
C PRO A 113 8.12 1.32 25.98
N LYS A 114 6.95 1.24 26.61
CA LYS A 114 6.71 1.88 27.91
C LYS A 114 7.76 1.39 28.93
N ALA A 115 8.11 2.29 29.85
CA ALA A 115 9.06 2.16 30.95
C ALA A 115 9.53 0.73 31.29
N GLY A 116 10.85 0.51 31.27
CA GLY A 116 11.49 -0.69 31.85
C GLY A 116 11.99 -1.78 30.89
N LEU A 117 11.65 -1.75 29.59
CA LEU A 117 12.18 -2.72 28.61
C LEU A 117 13.48 -2.23 27.93
N ARG A 118 13.60 -0.92 27.71
CA ARG A 118 14.81 -0.23 27.21
C ARG A 118 14.85 1.20 27.78
N PRO A 119 15.63 1.45 28.85
CA PRO A 119 15.67 2.75 29.51
C PRO A 119 16.06 3.93 28.60
N SER A 120 16.83 3.67 27.54
CA SER A 120 17.26 4.69 26.57
C SER A 120 16.21 5.07 25.52
N LEU A 121 15.02 4.46 25.53
CA LEU A 121 13.91 4.74 24.62
C LEU A 121 12.63 5.13 25.36
N GLU A 122 12.69 5.23 26.68
CA GLU A 122 11.56 5.66 27.50
C GLU A 122 11.27 7.14 27.20
N ASN A 123 10.03 7.43 26.80
CA ASN A 123 9.59 8.77 26.37
C ASN A 123 10.33 9.33 25.14
N PHE A 124 10.97 8.47 24.33
CA PHE A 124 11.59 8.91 23.08
C PHE A 124 10.55 9.45 22.08
N LEU A 125 9.37 8.83 21.98
CA LEU A 125 8.26 9.35 21.18
C LEU A 125 7.29 10.12 22.07
N GLU A 126 7.20 11.44 21.87
CA GLU A 126 6.20 12.26 22.56
C GLU A 126 4.81 12.10 21.92
N GLU A 127 3.74 12.22 22.71
CA GLU A 127 2.36 12.02 22.24
C GLU A 127 2.00 12.90 21.02
N PRO A 128 2.36 14.21 20.97
CA PRO A 128 2.11 15.03 19.78
C PRO A 128 2.84 14.54 18.52
N ALA A 129 4.02 13.93 18.69
CA ALA A 129 4.79 13.37 17.59
C ALA A 129 4.14 12.08 17.08
N ILE A 130 3.63 11.22 17.98
CA ILE A 130 2.84 10.03 17.63
C ILE A 130 1.60 10.45 16.84
N GLU A 131 0.83 11.41 17.35
CA GLU A 131 -0.37 11.90 16.67
C GLU A 131 -0.03 12.43 15.27
N SER A 132 1.03 13.23 15.16
CA SER A 132 1.49 13.79 13.87
C SER A 132 1.92 12.69 12.90
N LEU A 133 2.68 11.69 13.35
CA LEU A 133 3.12 10.56 12.53
C LEU A 133 1.93 9.78 11.97
N VAL A 134 0.96 9.48 12.83
CA VAL A 134 -0.27 8.78 12.44
C VAL A 134 -1.04 9.61 11.42
N ASN A 135 -1.30 10.89 11.71
CA ASN A 135 -2.04 11.78 10.81
C ASN A 135 -1.37 11.93 9.45
N TYR A 136 -0.07 12.24 9.41
CA TYR A 136 0.66 12.44 8.14
C TYR A 136 0.84 11.16 7.33
N SER A 137 0.76 9.97 7.94
CA SER A 137 0.80 8.70 7.21
C SER A 137 -0.41 8.48 6.30
N GLY A 138 -1.52 9.19 6.53
CA GLY A 138 -2.77 9.00 5.78
C GLY A 138 -3.36 7.59 5.88
N GLY A 139 -2.95 6.79 6.87
CA GLY A 139 -3.36 5.40 6.99
C GLY A 139 -2.59 4.44 6.09
N VAL A 140 -1.41 4.85 5.60
CA VAL A 140 -0.49 4.01 4.85
C VAL A 140 0.66 3.58 5.76
N LEU A 141 0.74 2.28 6.07
CA LEU A 141 1.74 1.74 7.01
C LEU A 141 3.18 1.99 6.54
N ARG A 142 3.43 1.92 5.24
CA ARG A 142 4.75 2.23 4.66
C ARG A 142 5.14 3.69 4.89
N ASP A 143 4.19 4.60 4.71
CA ASP A 143 4.44 6.03 4.91
C ASP A 143 4.61 6.34 6.41
N LEU A 144 3.88 5.67 7.31
CA LEU A 144 4.13 5.75 8.76
C LEU A 144 5.58 5.38 9.11
N ILE A 145 6.08 4.25 8.58
CA ILE A 145 7.45 3.78 8.84
C ILE A 145 8.48 4.76 8.29
N ASN A 146 8.29 5.22 7.04
CA ASN A 146 9.19 6.17 6.40
C ASN A 146 9.22 7.51 7.12
N LEU A 147 8.05 8.03 7.53
CA LEU A 147 7.95 9.24 8.33
C LEU A 147 8.66 9.06 9.66
N ALA A 148 8.36 8.00 10.41
CA ALA A 148 9.01 7.75 11.69
C ALA A 148 10.53 7.68 11.57
N GLN A 149 11.05 6.97 10.56
CA GLN A 149 12.49 6.93 10.31
C GLN A 149 13.05 8.32 10.00
N SER A 150 12.45 9.04 9.07
CA SER A 150 12.92 10.37 8.65
C SER A 150 12.88 11.36 9.81
N SER A 151 11.82 11.36 10.63
CA SER A 151 11.71 12.23 11.79
C SER A 151 12.78 11.92 12.85
N ILE A 152 13.15 10.64 13.03
CA ILE A 152 14.23 10.24 13.93
C ILE A 152 15.58 10.78 13.42
N GLU A 153 15.80 10.72 12.10
CA GLU A 153 16.99 11.31 11.48
C GLU A 153 17.05 12.83 11.70
N GLU A 154 15.92 13.54 11.57
CA GLU A 154 15.83 14.98 11.86
C GLU A 154 16.10 15.32 13.33
N ALA A 155 15.57 14.53 14.27
CA ALA A 155 15.83 14.71 15.70
C ALA A 155 17.31 14.51 16.04
N TYR A 156 17.93 13.48 15.44
CA TYR A 156 19.35 13.20 15.61
C TYR A 156 20.23 14.33 15.05
N ILE A 157 19.89 14.89 13.88
CA ILE A 157 20.60 16.04 13.29
C ILE A 157 20.48 17.27 14.19
N SER A 158 19.35 17.41 14.88
CA SER A 158 19.06 18.51 15.81
C SER A 158 19.61 18.31 17.22
N ASP A 159 20.36 17.22 17.46
CA ASP A 159 20.90 16.82 18.76
C ASP A 159 19.82 16.71 19.86
N GLU A 160 18.62 16.28 19.49
CA GLU A 160 17.50 16.10 20.40
C GLU A 160 17.36 14.65 20.88
N GLU A 161 17.14 14.48 22.19
CA GLU A 161 16.98 13.16 22.81
C GLU A 161 15.56 12.58 22.67
N SER A 162 14.59 13.38 22.22
CA SER A 162 13.20 12.97 21.97
C SER A 162 12.73 13.37 20.58
N LEU A 163 11.79 12.60 20.05
CA LEU A 163 11.05 12.92 18.85
C LEU A 163 9.86 13.82 19.19
N LYS A 164 9.96 15.08 18.76
CA LYS A 164 8.88 16.08 18.82
C LYS A 164 8.10 16.18 17.51
N SER A 165 6.95 16.84 17.55
CA SER A 165 6.10 17.09 16.37
C SER A 165 6.84 17.89 15.27
N GLU A 166 7.73 18.80 15.64
CA GLU A 166 8.49 19.64 14.70
C GLU A 166 9.36 18.79 13.75
N HIS A 167 10.02 17.75 14.24
CA HIS A 167 10.76 16.80 13.41
C HIS A 167 9.84 16.05 12.44
N VAL A 168 8.63 15.72 12.89
CA VAL A 168 7.63 15.05 12.07
C VAL A 168 7.11 15.97 10.97
N GLU A 169 6.92 17.26 11.25
CA GLU A 169 6.50 18.24 10.26
C GLU A 169 7.57 18.42 9.16
N ILE A 170 8.85 18.45 9.53
CA ILE A 170 9.96 18.51 8.56
C ILE A 170 9.97 17.26 7.66
N ALA A 171 9.87 16.07 8.26
CA ALA A 171 9.81 14.81 7.54
C ALA A 171 8.56 14.71 6.63
N ALA A 172 7.40 15.14 7.13
CA ALA A 172 6.15 15.19 6.39
C ALA A 172 6.24 16.11 5.17
N ASN A 173 6.84 17.29 5.33
CA ASN A 173 7.11 18.22 4.25
C ASN A 173 8.03 17.62 3.17
N SER A 174 9.09 16.91 3.58
CA SER A 174 9.99 16.22 2.65
C SER A 174 9.29 15.09 1.89
N LEU A 175 8.48 14.27 2.56
CA LEU A 175 7.66 13.23 1.92
C LEU A 175 6.63 13.83 0.96
N GLY A 176 5.97 14.92 1.37
CA GLY A 176 5.04 15.67 0.53
C GLY A 176 5.71 16.14 -0.75
N ARG A 177 6.89 16.76 -0.65
CA ARG A 177 7.64 17.26 -1.81
C ARG A 177 8.02 16.13 -2.75
N ALA A 178 8.48 14.99 -2.20
CA ALA A 178 8.78 13.80 -2.98
C ALA A 178 7.54 13.26 -3.73
N LYS A 179 6.38 13.21 -3.09
CA LYS A 179 5.10 12.83 -3.74
C LYS A 179 4.65 13.86 -4.78
N MET A 180 4.98 15.14 -4.58
CA MET A 180 4.68 16.21 -5.54
C MET A 180 5.59 16.23 -6.77
N LEU A 181 6.70 15.48 -6.77
CA LEU A 181 7.57 15.37 -7.94
C LEU A 181 6.79 14.80 -9.14
N SER A 182 7.05 15.36 -10.33
CA SER A 182 6.43 14.96 -11.60
C SER A 182 4.90 15.13 -11.68
N ILE A 183 4.33 16.02 -10.87
CA ILE A 183 2.93 16.41 -10.97
C ILE A 183 2.77 17.45 -12.08
N SER A 184 1.83 17.21 -12.99
CA SER A 184 1.40 18.16 -14.02
C SER A 184 0.31 19.10 -13.53
N ASP A 185 0.02 20.18 -14.26
CA ASP A 185 -1.10 21.07 -13.94
C ASP A 185 -2.45 20.31 -13.91
N GLN A 186 -2.63 19.35 -14.81
CA GLN A 186 -3.82 18.50 -14.84
C GLN A 186 -3.93 17.62 -13.59
N ASP A 187 -2.80 17.11 -13.08
CA ASP A 187 -2.77 16.36 -11.82
C ASP A 187 -3.17 17.27 -10.65
N LEU A 188 -2.66 18.51 -10.60
CA LEU A 188 -3.00 19.49 -9.57
C LEU A 188 -4.49 19.84 -9.57
N ASP A 189 -5.10 20.01 -10.74
CA ASP A 189 -6.53 20.31 -10.85
C ASP A 189 -7.39 19.18 -10.26
N VAL A 190 -7.01 17.92 -10.53
CA VAL A 190 -7.68 16.76 -9.93
C VAL A 190 -7.47 16.74 -8.42
N LEU A 191 -6.24 16.94 -7.92
CA LEU A 191 -5.96 16.96 -6.49
C LEU A 191 -6.74 18.06 -5.76
N LYS A 192 -6.79 19.28 -6.30
CA LYS A 192 -7.59 20.40 -5.75
C LYS A 192 -9.06 20.04 -5.66
N LYS A 193 -9.63 19.52 -6.75
CA LYS A 193 -11.03 19.09 -6.78
C LYS A 193 -11.33 18.04 -5.72
N VAL A 194 -10.45 17.05 -5.55
CA VAL A 194 -10.64 15.99 -4.54
C VAL A 194 -10.51 16.55 -3.12
N ALA A 195 -9.55 17.44 -2.87
CA ALA A 195 -9.38 18.11 -1.58
C ALA A 195 -10.61 18.94 -1.19
N GLU A 196 -11.22 19.65 -2.15
CA GLU A 196 -12.38 20.52 -1.90
C GLU A 196 -13.70 19.76 -1.77
N THR A 197 -13.89 18.70 -2.57
CA THR A 197 -15.20 18.06 -2.72
C THR A 197 -15.29 16.67 -2.12
N GLY A 198 -14.15 16.01 -1.84
CA GLY A 198 -14.08 14.59 -1.50
C GLY A 198 -14.54 13.64 -2.62
N ASN A 199 -14.92 14.18 -3.79
CA ASN A 199 -15.47 13.42 -4.90
C ASN A 199 -14.36 12.98 -5.85
N PHE A 200 -14.19 11.68 -5.98
CA PHE A 200 -13.23 11.07 -6.89
C PHE A 200 -13.77 9.76 -7.44
N ILE A 201 -13.65 9.57 -8.75
CA ILE A 201 -13.99 8.32 -9.40
C ILE A 201 -12.89 8.06 -10.44
N PRO A 202 -11.97 7.11 -10.21
CA PRO A 202 -10.84 6.90 -11.09
C PRO A 202 -11.28 6.27 -12.41
N ARG A 203 -11.48 7.10 -13.44
CA ARG A 203 -11.94 6.68 -14.79
C ARG A 203 -10.94 7.03 -15.89
N THR A 204 -10.15 8.06 -15.66
CA THR A 204 -9.12 8.53 -16.60
C THR A 204 -7.74 8.03 -16.17
N ASP A 205 -6.79 7.96 -17.11
CA ASP A 205 -5.41 7.58 -16.82
C ASP A 205 -4.74 8.47 -15.77
N VAL A 206 -5.14 9.75 -15.72
CA VAL A 206 -4.67 10.73 -14.73
C VAL A 206 -5.16 10.34 -13.34
N GLU A 207 -6.46 10.16 -13.16
CA GLU A 207 -7.06 9.80 -11.89
C GLU A 207 -6.52 8.44 -11.40
N ILE A 208 -6.50 7.45 -12.30
CA ILE A 208 -5.94 6.13 -12.00
C ILE A 208 -4.48 6.25 -11.56
N ARG A 209 -3.64 7.01 -12.26
CA ARG A 209 -2.24 7.23 -11.88
C ARG A 209 -2.12 7.88 -10.50
N LEU A 210 -2.92 8.90 -10.19
CA LEU A 210 -2.89 9.57 -8.89
C LEU A 210 -3.24 8.63 -7.74
N LEU A 211 -4.17 7.70 -7.98
CA LEU A 211 -4.49 6.63 -7.02
C LEU A 211 -3.35 5.60 -6.91
N MET A 212 -2.86 5.09 -8.04
CA MET A 212 -1.79 4.07 -8.09
C MET A 212 -0.49 4.52 -7.41
N THR A 213 -0.24 5.83 -7.41
CA THR A 213 0.97 6.43 -6.83
C THR A 213 0.77 6.95 -5.42
N GLY A 214 -0.39 6.69 -4.80
CA GLY A 214 -0.68 7.07 -3.41
C GLY A 214 -0.73 8.59 -3.18
N ARG A 215 -1.04 9.36 -4.23
CA ARG A 215 -1.31 10.82 -4.13
C ARG A 215 -2.75 11.06 -3.73
N ILE A 216 -3.65 10.20 -4.21
CA ILE A 216 -5.01 10.04 -3.71
C ILE A 216 -5.07 8.68 -3.03
N LEU A 217 -5.62 8.65 -1.82
CA LEU A 217 -5.78 7.48 -1.00
C LEU A 217 -7.23 7.00 -1.06
N GLU A 218 -7.42 5.69 -1.13
CA GLU A 218 -8.73 5.06 -1.01
C GLU A 218 -8.91 4.46 0.38
N TYR A 219 -10.06 4.75 0.97
CA TYR A 219 -10.54 4.17 2.21
C TYR A 219 -11.86 3.44 1.95
N GLN A 220 -12.09 2.31 2.63
CA GLN A 220 -13.33 1.53 2.46
C GLN A 220 -14.28 1.56 3.66
N TYR A 221 -13.80 1.99 4.83
CA TYR A 221 -14.59 2.01 6.06
C TYR A 221 -15.09 3.43 6.38
N PRO A 222 -16.34 3.61 6.86
CA PRO A 222 -17.47 2.68 6.80
C PRO A 222 -18.10 2.62 5.39
N ARG A 223 -17.69 3.55 4.51
CA ARG A 223 -18.05 3.58 3.09
C ARG A 223 -16.82 4.00 2.29
N ARG A 224 -16.79 3.58 1.03
CA ARG A 224 -15.72 3.96 0.11
C ARG A 224 -15.64 5.49 -0.02
N ARG A 225 -14.46 6.03 0.21
CA ARG A 225 -14.15 7.45 -0.01
C ARG A 225 -12.71 7.59 -0.48
N PHE A 226 -12.40 8.79 -0.97
CA PHE A 226 -11.05 9.13 -1.41
C PHE A 226 -10.63 10.46 -0.80
N ALA A 227 -9.35 10.59 -0.48
CA ALA A 227 -8.78 11.84 -0.02
C ALA A 227 -7.39 12.03 -0.64
N VAL A 228 -6.96 13.28 -0.75
CA VAL A 228 -5.57 13.59 -1.08
C VAL A 228 -4.68 13.19 0.09
N HIS A 229 -3.48 12.68 -0.20
CA HIS A 229 -2.52 12.31 0.83
C HIS A 229 -2.24 13.50 1.77
N PRO A 230 -2.25 13.34 3.11
CA PRO A 230 -2.10 14.46 4.05
C PRO A 230 -0.84 15.32 3.84
N THR A 231 0.30 14.70 3.55
CA THR A 231 1.55 15.44 3.25
C THR A 231 1.50 16.24 1.94
N ILE A 232 0.63 15.89 1.00
CA ILE A 232 0.39 16.69 -0.21
C ILE A 232 -0.53 17.87 0.13
N LEU A 233 -1.58 17.62 0.93
CA LEU A 233 -2.49 18.68 1.40
C LEU A 233 -1.75 19.79 2.13
N LEU A 234 -0.78 19.43 2.98
CA LEU A 234 0.09 20.38 3.68
C LEU A 234 0.74 21.38 2.71
N LEU A 235 1.37 20.88 1.65
CA LEU A 235 2.04 21.73 0.65
C LEU A 235 1.07 22.52 -0.22
N MET A 236 -0.10 21.97 -0.53
CA MET A 236 -1.12 22.69 -1.29
C MET A 236 -1.65 23.92 -0.52
N GLN A 237 -1.74 23.83 0.81
CA GLN A 237 -2.13 24.96 1.66
C GLN A 237 -1.07 26.06 1.66
N GLU A 238 0.21 25.69 1.74
CA GLU A 238 1.34 26.64 1.64
C GLU A 238 1.38 27.37 0.28
N LEU A 239 1.09 26.67 -0.81
CA LEU A 239 1.07 27.26 -2.15
C LEU A 239 -0.12 28.22 -2.38
N CYS A 240 -1.24 28.02 -1.70
CA CYS A 240 -2.41 28.90 -1.77
C CYS A 240 -2.32 30.13 -0.85
N HIS A 241 -1.38 30.14 0.11
CA HIS A 241 -1.09 31.26 0.99
C HIS A 241 0.42 31.55 1.01
N PRO A 242 0.97 32.13 -0.07
CA PRO A 242 2.35 32.62 -0.01
C PRO A 242 2.44 33.72 1.06
N MET A 243 3.37 33.56 2.01
CA MET A 243 3.76 34.64 2.93
C MET A 243 4.24 35.88 2.16
#